data_AF-A0A7X1KII0-F1
#
_entry.id   AF-A0A7X1KII0-F1
#
_cell.length_a   1.000
_cell.length_b   1.000
_cell.length_c   1.000
_cell.angle_alpha   90.00
_cell.angle_beta   90.00
_cell.angle_gamma   90.00
#
_symmetry.space_group_name_H-M   'P 1'
#
loop_
_entity.id
_entity.type
_entity.pdbx_description
1 polymer ?
#
loop_
_entity_poly.entity_id
_entity_poly.type
_entity_poly.pdbx_seq_one_letter_code
_entity_poly.pdbx_strand_id
1 'polypeptide(L)' 'MPVTHDLYQDLSCSKEDIQQRRAKDPHLNALFDKYNSIDDQVLKAEAAAAADDEVRKLKEKRLLIKDEISQKLTARS' A
#
# COMPACT_ATOMS: atom_id res chain seq x y z
N MET A 1 7.82 10.18 15.57
CA MET A 1 8.76 9.46 14.67
C MET A 1 7.94 8.93 13.51
N PRO A 2 8.36 9.08 12.25
CA PRO A 2 7.57 8.59 11.13
C PRO A 2 7.56 7.06 11.18
N VAL A 3 6.40 6.50 11.44
CA VAL A 3 6.18 5.06 11.41
C VAL A 3 6.09 4.68 9.94
N THR A 4 7.21 4.27 9.35
CA THR A 4 7.23 3.64 8.04
C THR A 4 6.44 2.35 8.15
N HIS A 5 5.16 2.41 7.77
CA HIS A 5 4.36 1.23 7.57
C HIS A 5 4.84 0.55 6.29
N ASP A 6 5.89 -0.24 6.42
CA ASP A 6 6.28 -1.18 5.37
C ASP A 6 5.13 -2.17 5.19
N LEU A 7 4.35 -1.99 4.14
CA LEU A 7 3.27 -2.89 3.74
C LEU A 7 3.74 -4.36 3.72
N TYR A 8 5.00 -4.60 3.36
CA TYR A 8 5.65 -5.92 3.41
C TYR A 8 5.67 -6.53 4.82
N GLN A 9 5.93 -5.72 5.85
CA GLN A 9 5.86 -6.13 7.25
C GLN A 9 4.42 -6.36 7.69
N ASP A 10 3.50 -5.48 7.30
CA ASP A 10 2.07 -5.61 7.60
C ASP A 10 1.48 -6.91 7.01
N LEU A 11 1.97 -7.31 5.83
CA LEU A 11 1.56 -8.52 5.13
C LEU A 11 2.38 -9.77 5.51
N SER A 12 3.33 -9.65 6.44
CA SER A 12 4.23 -10.75 6.85
C SER A 12 4.89 -11.47 5.67
N CYS A 13 5.17 -10.73 4.59
CA CYS A 13 5.71 -11.27 3.34
C CYS A 13 7.05 -10.58 3.02
N SER A 14 8.05 -11.38 2.65
CA SER A 14 9.33 -10.85 2.16
C SER A 14 9.17 -10.14 0.82
N LYS A 15 10.01 -9.13 0.55
CA LYS A 15 10.05 -8.44 -0.76
C LYS A 15 10.20 -9.41 -1.93
N GLU A 16 10.93 -10.51 -1.73
CA GLU A 16 11.08 -11.58 -2.73
C GLU A 16 9.77 -12.32 -2.99
N ASP A 17 9.04 -12.71 -1.94
CA ASP A 17 7.74 -13.38 -2.06
C ASP A 17 6.75 -12.48 -2.80
N ILE A 18 6.75 -11.19 -2.46
CA ILE A 18 5.89 -10.20 -3.10
C ILE A 18 6.28 -10.03 -4.57
N GLN A 19 7.58 -9.94 -4.91
CA GLN A 19 8.00 -9.89 -6.32
C GLN A 19 7.53 -11.12 -7.09
N GLN A 20 7.65 -12.32 -6.52
CA GLN A 20 7.14 -13.54 -7.16
C GLN A 20 5.62 -13.52 -7.33
N ARG A 21 4.88 -13.07 -6.32
CA ARG A 21 3.42 -12.93 -6.41
C ARG A 21 3.00 -11.87 -7.42
N ARG A 22 3.71 -10.74 -7.50
CA ARG A 22 3.49 -9.70 -8.51
C ARG A 22 3.80 -10.19 -9.92
N ALA A 23 4.82 -11.03 -10.08
CA ALA A 23 5.16 -11.63 -11.37
C ALA A 23 4.09 -12.65 -11.81
N LYS A 24 3.48 -13.38 -10.86
CA LYS A 24 2.39 -14.33 -11.14
C LYS A 24 1.03 -13.66 -11.27
N ASP A 25 0.81 -12.55 -10.58
CA ASP A 25 -0.48 -11.88 -10.46
C ASP A 25 -0.34 -10.38 -10.82
N PRO A 26 -0.59 -10.01 -12.09
CA PRO A 26 -0.46 -8.63 -12.54
C PRO A 26 -1.47 -7.70 -11.86
N HIS A 27 -2.59 -8.22 -11.35
CA HIS A 27 -3.56 -7.46 -10.59
C HIS A 27 -2.98 -7.08 -9.22
N LEU A 28 -2.36 -8.04 -8.52
CA LEU A 28 -1.64 -7.77 -7.29
C LEU A 28 -0.51 -6.75 -7.52
N ASN A 29 0.24 -6.87 -8.61
CA ASN A 29 1.30 -5.91 -8.96
C ASN A 29 0.78 -4.47 -9.07
N ALA A 30 -0.34 -4.28 -9.78
CA ALA A 30 -0.95 -2.96 -9.92
C ALA A 30 -1.45 -2.39 -8.57
N LEU A 31 -1.99 -3.24 -7.69
CA LEU A 31 -2.41 -2.81 -6.35
C LEU A 31 -1.23 -2.33 -5.51
N PHE A 32 -0.11 -3.06 -5.52
CA PHE A 32 1.09 -2.64 -4.80
C PHE A 32 1.65 -1.31 -5.32
N ASP A 33 1.68 -1.14 -6.64
CA ASP A 33 2.15 0.11 -7.25
C ASP A 33 1.26 1.30 -6.84
N LYS A 34 -0.07 1.11 -6.89
CA LYS A 34 -1.03 2.10 -6.38
C LYS A 34 -0.83 2.39 -4.90
N TYR A 35 -0.62 1.38 -4.06
CA TYR A 35 -0.38 1.59 -2.63
C TYR A 35 0.84 2.47 -2.41
N ASN A 36 1.95 2.12 -3.06
CA ASN A 36 3.21 2.82 -2.92
C ASN A 36 3.10 4.26 -3.44
N SER A 37 2.38 4.46 -4.55
CA SER A 37 2.08 5.80 -5.08
C SER A 37 1.24 6.63 -4.12
N ILE A 38 0.25 6.05 -3.44
CA ILE A 38 -0.57 6.77 -2.47
C ILE A 38 0.22 7.05 -1.20
N ASP A 39 1.05 6.12 -0.74
CA ASP A 39 1.92 6.33 0.43
C ASP A 39 2.90 7.49 0.19
N ASP A 40 3.55 7.54 -0.99
CA ASP A 40 4.38 8.67 -1.41
C ASP A 40 3.59 9.98 -1.48
N GLN A 41 2.35 9.94 -1.96
CA GLN A 41 1.46 11.12 -1.96
C GLN A 41 1.09 11.55 -0.54
N VAL A 42 0.81 10.62 0.39
CA VAL A 42 0.55 10.94 1.80
C VAL A 42 1.78 11.60 2.40
N LEU A 43 2.97 11.04 2.20
CA LEU A 43 4.22 11.60 2.71
C LEU A 43 4.50 12.98 2.14
N LYS A 44 4.28 13.18 0.84
CA LYS A 44 4.41 14.49 0.19
C LYS A 44 3.39 15.49 0.72
N ALA A 45 2.14 15.07 0.89
CA ALA A 45 1.08 15.91 1.44
C ALA A 45 1.38 16.30 2.90
N GLU A 46 1.81 15.34 3.73
CA GLU A 46 2.22 15.57 5.12
C GLU A 46 3.47 16.48 5.18
N ALA A 47 4.45 16.28 4.31
CA ALA A 47 5.65 17.12 4.23
C ALA A 47 5.36 18.53 3.69
N ALA A 48 4.40 18.66 2.78
CA ALA A 48 3.97 19.93 2.22
C ALA A 48 2.98 20.69 3.12
N ALA A 49 2.66 20.15 4.32
CA ALA A 49 1.59 20.66 5.17
C ALA A 49 0.27 20.89 4.40
N ALA A 50 -0.03 19.96 3.49
CA ALA A 50 -1.27 19.96 2.73
C ALA A 50 -2.47 19.86 3.68
N ALA A 51 -3.64 20.26 3.18
CA ALA A 51 -4.85 20.25 3.98
C ALA A 51 -5.15 18.85 4.54
N ASP A 52 -5.55 18.79 5.81
CA ASP A 52 -5.93 17.54 6.49
C ASP A 52 -6.93 16.70 5.68
N ASP A 53 -7.81 17.34 4.91
CA ASP A 53 -8.80 16.69 4.05
C ASP A 53 -8.15 15.88 2.89
N GLU A 54 -7.06 16.38 2.30
CA GLU A 54 -6.31 15.65 1.27
C GLU A 54 -5.57 14.47 1.86
N VAL A 55 -4.86 14.70 2.98
CA VAL A 55 -4.14 13.65 3.70
C VAL A 55 -5.12 12.55 4.15
N ARG A 56 -6.32 12.93 4.60
CA ARG A 56 -7.38 11.99 5.00
C ARG A 56 -7.85 11.14 3.83
N LYS A 57 -8.18 11.75 2.68
CA LYS A 57 -8.58 11.02 1.47
C LYS A 57 -7.50 10.05 0.99
N LEU A 58 -6.23 10.47 1.04
CA LEU A 58 -5.12 9.61 0.67
C LEU A 58 -4.96 8.44 1.66
N LYS A 59 -5.08 8.68 2.97
CA LYS A 59 -5.08 7.63 4.00
C LYS A 59 -6.23 6.63 3.82
N GLU A 60 -7.43 7.09 3.46
CA GLU A 60 -8.56 6.21 3.14
C GLU A 60 -8.28 5.32 1.93
N LYS A 61 -7.75 5.90 0.84
CA LYS A 61 -7.36 5.11 -0.34
C LYS A 61 -6.25 4.12 -0.02
N ARG A 62 -5.26 4.52 0.79
CA ARG A 62 -4.19 3.65 1.27
C ARG A 62 -4.75 2.44 2.02
N LEU A 63 -5.76 2.64 2.87
CA LEU A 63 -6.43 1.55 3.59
C LEU A 63 -7.19 0.62 2.64
N LEU A 64 -7.94 1.16 1.68
CA LEU A 64 -8.68 0.36 0.68
C LEU A 64 -7.75 -0.53 -0.14
N ILE A 65 -6.65 0.02 -0.63
CA ILE A 65 -5.68 -0.77 -1.41
C ILE A 65 -5.00 -1.81 -0.52
N LYS A 66 -4.69 -1.48 0.74
CA LYS A 66 -4.16 -2.46 1.70
C LYS A 66 -5.14 -3.62 1.87
N ASP A 67 -6.42 -3.33 2.05
CA ASP A 67 -7.45 -4.34 2.19
C ASP A 67 -7.56 -5.21 0.95
N GLU A 68 -7.58 -4.62 -0.25
CA GLU A 68 -7.56 -5.36 -1.52
C GLU A 68 -6.33 -6.27 -1.64
N ILE A 69 -5.14 -5.79 -1.29
CA ILE A 69 -3.91 -6.58 -1.31
C ILE A 69 -4.01 -7.75 -0.32
N SER A 70 -4.45 -7.48 0.91
CA SER A 70 -4.65 -8.51 1.94
C SER A 70 -5.68 -9.55 1.50
N GLN A 71 -6.78 -9.13 0.90
CA GLN A 71 -7.78 -10.03 0.31
C GLN A 71 -7.16 -10.90 -0.78
N LYS A 72 -6.42 -10.31 -1.74
CA LYS A 72 -5.75 -11.09 -2.80
C LYS A 72 -4.71 -12.08 -2.27
N LEU A 73 -4.03 -11.72 -1.19
CA LEU A 73 -3.05 -12.59 -0.53
C LEU A 73 -3.71 -13.71 0.30
N THR A 74 -4.91 -13.46 0.84
CA THR A 74 -5.66 -14.38 1.71
C THR A 74 -6.67 -15.24 0.94
N ALA A 75 -7.13 -14.82 -0.25
CA ALA A 75 -8.15 -15.47 -1.07
C ALA A 75 -7.74 -16.82 -1.69
N ARG A 76 -6.78 -17.51 -1.08
CA ARG A 76 -6.44 -18.90 -1.38
C ARG A 76 -7.15 -19.80 -0.36
N SER A 77 -8.45 -20.00 -0.59
CA SER A 77 -9.25 -21.07 0.02
C SER A 77 -9.67 -22.05 -1.06
#